data_AF-A0A0F7TR57-F1
#
_entry.id   AF-A0A0F7TR57-F1
#
_cell.length_a   1.000
_cell.length_b   1.000
_cell.length_c   1.000
_cell.angle_alpha   90.00
_cell.angle_beta   90.00
_cell.angle_gamma   90.00
#
_symmetry.space_group_name_H-M   'P 1'
#
loop_
_entity.id
_entity.type
_entity.pdbx_description
1 polymer ?
#
loop_
_entity_poly.entity_id
_entity_poly.type
_entity_poly.pdbx_seq_one_letter_code
_entity_poly.pdbx_strand_id
1 'polypeptide(L)'
;MASVTSISSEKDNEEDRDIMHEEAIEDEDHDISLEMDPSQRENLEFHHQLDEFLSPLSLDEGVLYRLARRFSETYRHLALTSDQQFLPTPVTQLPTGHETGRYLAIDVGGSNLRVAFIELLGEVDESDSRPTDASKRSRDTIRKAQRQRVKRTLERAWPIQEHLKKDKAEDLFSWIGDCIAEVVAESLTSDATKKDIPAELDMGITFSFPIMQESLAEATLMPMGKGFAITSNLDLRNILLNGYEKHTRRPNDEEEPSSKRRKLFALPKLKIQAITNDTVATLASLAYKVKQLPNSRVAMGIIVGTGCNATIPMKLTELHESKAKNVNTMDPKAVETIVNTEWTISGAAPPLRELNITTKWDVELDRACARPGFQPFEYMTGGRYIGELIRLILFDYLTSKGGLSKRVLPANLVQEYALTTTYISDNVAKARSDQDLAKVLNESLPPPESSDWRWDTRTAGAFRRIARAVQRRSAGLIAAAVIGLLACCREIELKEDSNVNTPEVAASPQSNGDVPITSSTATPSSIATPGNSVHGHVVPVLQPLPADWQFGPEELVVAYTGGIIQHYPQFKEMCQQHIDRLIMRTGPQRGGKSVFLREASDGGVIGAGVLAGMVVGK
;
A
#
# COMPACT_ATOMS: atom_id res chain seq x y z
N MET A 1 -11.06 7.66 73.51
CA MET A 1 -10.97 6.39 74.29
C MET A 1 -9.73 5.69 73.74
N ALA A 2 -8.55 5.85 74.38
CA ALA A 2 -8.05 5.07 75.52
C ALA A 2 -7.71 3.62 75.12
N SER A 3 -6.52 3.05 75.37
CA SER A 3 -5.29 3.45 76.09
C SER A 3 -4.11 2.68 75.42
N VAL A 4 -2.95 3.25 75.07
CA VAL A 4 -1.77 3.62 75.90
C VAL A 4 -1.32 2.54 76.90
N THR A 5 -0.19 1.89 76.59
CA THR A 5 0.95 1.56 77.50
C THR A 5 2.20 1.25 76.65
N SER A 6 3.36 1.00 77.28
CA SER A 6 4.58 1.75 76.90
C SER A 6 5.86 1.33 77.66
N ILE A 7 7.06 1.57 77.05
CA ILE A 7 8.40 1.68 77.70
C ILE A 7 8.99 0.30 78.18
N SER A 8 10.28 -0.06 78.22
CA SER A 8 11.66 0.54 78.12
C SER A 8 12.63 -0.57 77.59
N SER A 9 13.68 -0.39 76.78
CA SER A 9 14.94 0.40 76.80
C SER A 9 16.16 -0.22 77.53
N GLU A 10 17.22 -0.56 76.79
CA GLU A 10 18.67 -0.59 77.12
C GLU A 10 19.40 -1.11 75.85
N LYS A 11 20.18 -0.32 75.09
CA LYS A 11 21.57 0.19 75.30
C LYS A 11 22.65 -0.90 75.40
N ASP A 12 23.54 -0.94 74.41
CA ASP A 12 24.95 -0.53 74.61
C ASP A 12 25.63 -0.15 73.28
N ASN A 13 26.71 0.63 73.37
CA ASN A 13 27.51 1.16 72.25
C ASN A 13 28.77 0.31 72.05
N GLU A 14 29.32 0.29 70.84
CA GLU A 14 30.75 0.63 70.64
C GLU A 14 31.01 1.08 69.20
N GLU A 15 31.89 2.08 69.04
CA GLU A 15 32.36 2.59 67.74
C GLU A 15 33.64 1.86 67.35
N ASP A 16 33.86 1.59 66.07
CA ASP A 16 35.23 1.61 65.54
C ASP A 16 35.29 2.00 64.05
N ARG A 17 36.41 2.57 63.63
CA ARG A 17 36.57 3.32 62.36
C ARG A 17 37.35 2.56 61.28
N ASP A 18 37.16 3.04 60.04
CA ASP A 18 38.07 3.00 58.89
C ASP A 18 38.88 1.72 58.62
N ILE A 19 38.69 1.09 57.45
CA ILE A 19 39.75 1.00 56.40
C ILE A 19 39.08 0.95 55.02
N MET A 20 39.54 1.80 54.10
CA MET A 20 39.27 1.72 52.66
C MET A 20 39.92 0.48 52.04
N HIS A 21 39.16 -0.38 51.37
CA HIS A 21 39.70 -1.30 50.36
C HIS A 21 38.90 -1.19 49.06
N GLU A 22 39.59 -0.72 48.01
CA GLU A 22 39.16 -0.94 46.63
C GLU A 22 39.36 -2.43 46.32
N GLU A 23 38.28 -3.20 46.27
CA GLU A 23 38.28 -4.48 45.55
C GLU A 23 37.66 -4.26 44.16
N ALA A 24 38.32 -4.84 43.16
CA ALA A 24 37.90 -4.72 41.78
C ALA A 24 36.54 -5.41 41.59
N ILE A 25 35.62 -4.74 40.91
CA ILE A 25 34.42 -5.39 40.37
C ILE A 25 34.91 -6.25 39.21
N GLU A 26 35.23 -7.52 39.48
CA GLU A 26 35.36 -8.54 38.45
C GLU A 26 33.98 -8.77 37.82
N ASP A 27 33.95 -8.98 36.50
CA ASP A 27 32.72 -9.09 35.72
C ASP A 27 31.92 -10.34 36.12
N GLU A 28 30.86 -10.18 36.94
CA GLU A 28 29.85 -11.21 37.23
C GLU A 28 28.93 -11.45 36.01
N ASP A 29 29.51 -11.80 34.87
CA ASP A 29 28.82 -12.38 33.71
C ASP A 29 28.58 -13.90 33.90
N HIS A 30 28.54 -14.35 35.15
CA HIS A 30 28.19 -15.70 35.57
C HIS A 30 27.04 -15.70 36.58
N ASP A 31 25.87 -16.10 36.06
CA ASP A 31 24.95 -17.06 36.69
C ASP A 31 23.47 -16.67 36.86
N ILE A 32 22.92 -15.93 35.89
CA ILE A 32 21.44 -15.85 35.70
C ILE A 32 20.88 -17.15 35.04
N SER A 33 21.76 -18.10 34.68
CA SER A 33 21.40 -19.29 33.89
C SER A 33 20.93 -20.52 34.69
N LEU A 34 21.21 -20.59 36.00
CA LEU A 34 20.94 -21.78 36.82
C LEU A 34 19.60 -21.78 37.58
N GLU A 35 18.83 -20.67 37.62
CA GLU A 35 17.50 -20.63 38.26
C GLU A 35 16.30 -20.71 37.29
N MET A 36 16.53 -20.93 35.99
CA MET A 36 15.43 -21.02 35.02
C MET A 36 14.74 -22.40 35.04
N ASP A 37 13.43 -22.41 35.26
CA ASP A 37 12.58 -23.61 35.15
C ASP A 37 12.80 -24.30 33.78
N PRO A 38 13.05 -25.63 33.74
CA PRO A 38 13.15 -26.40 32.50
C PRO A 38 12.06 -26.09 31.47
N SER A 39 10.81 -25.84 31.89
CA SER A 39 9.72 -25.51 30.96
C SER A 39 9.89 -24.13 30.28
N GLN A 40 10.48 -23.16 30.99
CA GLN A 40 10.80 -21.84 30.47
C GLN A 40 11.99 -21.90 29.52
N ARG A 41 13.02 -22.68 29.88
CA ARG A 41 14.23 -22.90 29.07
C ARG A 41 13.89 -23.54 27.72
N GLU A 42 13.06 -24.58 27.73
CA GLU A 42 12.59 -25.25 26.50
C GLU A 42 11.76 -24.30 25.61
N ASN A 43 10.93 -23.44 26.21
CA ASN A 43 10.15 -22.45 25.48
C ASN A 43 11.05 -21.36 24.84
N LEU A 44 12.09 -20.90 25.55
CA LEU A 44 13.09 -19.97 25.02
C LEU A 44 13.88 -20.58 23.86
N GLU A 45 14.29 -21.84 23.98
CA GLU A 45 14.98 -22.57 22.91
C GLU A 45 14.10 -22.73 21.66
N PHE A 46 12.83 -23.08 21.84
CA PHE A 46 11.83 -23.10 20.76
C PHE A 46 11.68 -21.72 20.09
N HIS A 47 11.60 -20.64 20.88
CA HIS A 47 11.50 -19.28 20.35
C HIS A 47 12.74 -18.89 19.54
N HIS A 48 13.93 -19.18 20.04
CA HIS A 48 15.21 -18.92 19.39
C HIS A 48 15.37 -19.70 18.08
N GLN A 49 15.09 -21.00 18.08
CA GLN A 49 15.17 -21.86 16.89
C GLN A 49 14.25 -21.37 15.77
N LEU A 50 13.07 -20.84 16.13
CA LEU A 50 12.14 -20.25 15.17
C LEU A 50 12.61 -18.88 14.66
N ASP A 51 13.26 -18.04 15.49
CA ASP A 51 13.86 -16.78 15.01
C ASP A 51 15.05 -17.01 14.09
N GLU A 52 15.91 -17.98 14.40
CA GLU A 52 17.00 -18.43 13.51
C GLU A 52 16.43 -18.90 12.16
N PHE A 53 15.40 -19.75 12.18
CA PHE A 53 14.73 -20.25 10.99
C PHE A 53 14.09 -19.12 10.16
N LEU A 54 13.49 -18.11 10.80
CA LEU A 54 12.85 -16.98 10.12
C LEU A 54 13.80 -15.82 9.80
N SER A 55 15.07 -15.89 10.22
CA SER A 55 16.06 -14.84 9.97
C SER A 55 16.19 -14.41 8.49
N PRO A 56 16.04 -15.29 7.46
CA PRO A 56 16.09 -14.86 6.04
C PRO A 56 14.90 -13.97 5.62
N LEU A 57 13.82 -13.91 6.40
CA LEU A 57 12.68 -13.02 6.17
C LEU A 57 12.86 -11.65 6.84
N SER A 58 13.84 -11.52 7.75
CA SER A 58 14.06 -10.31 8.54
C SER A 58 14.83 -9.28 7.74
N LEU A 59 14.15 -8.23 7.28
CA LEU A 59 14.76 -7.09 6.61
C LEU A 59 14.97 -5.95 7.61
N ASP A 60 16.22 -5.56 7.80
CA ASP A 60 16.56 -4.34 8.55
C ASP A 60 16.26 -3.07 7.73
N GLU A 61 16.24 -1.93 8.42
CA GLU A 61 15.92 -0.63 7.81
C GLU A 61 16.95 -0.20 6.75
N GLY A 62 18.24 -0.53 6.94
CA GLY A 62 19.30 -0.21 5.98
C GLY A 62 19.19 -1.05 4.70
N VAL A 63 18.78 -2.32 4.78
CA VAL A 63 18.45 -3.15 3.61
C VAL A 63 17.27 -2.54 2.85
N LEU A 64 16.20 -2.15 3.55
CA LEU A 64 15.05 -1.50 2.92
C LEU A 64 15.40 -0.12 2.31
N TYR A 65 16.33 0.63 2.93
CA TYR A 65 16.81 1.91 2.39
C TYR A 65 17.61 1.74 1.11
N ARG A 66 18.59 0.81 1.12
CA ARG A 66 19.35 0.45 -0.08
C ARG A 66 18.44 -0.10 -1.19
N LEU A 67 17.40 -0.86 -0.83
CA LEU A 67 16.40 -1.34 -1.77
C LEU A 67 15.62 -0.18 -2.41
N ALA A 68 15.13 0.77 -1.61
CA ALA A 68 14.41 1.94 -2.14
C ALA A 68 15.27 2.77 -3.11
N ARG A 69 16.56 2.96 -2.80
CA ARG A 69 17.51 3.62 -3.71
C ARG A 69 17.69 2.87 -5.03
N ARG A 70 17.97 1.57 -4.98
CA ARG A 70 18.14 0.75 -6.18
C ARG A 70 16.86 0.62 -6.99
N PHE A 71 15.69 0.64 -6.35
CA PHE A 71 14.40 0.76 -7.03
C PHE A 71 14.29 2.10 -7.78
N SER A 72 14.66 3.24 -7.18
CA SER A 72 14.67 4.55 -7.88
C SER A 72 15.53 4.54 -9.15
N GLU A 73 16.72 3.93 -9.08
CA GLU A 73 17.63 3.76 -10.21
C GLU A 73 17.05 2.81 -11.28
N THR A 74 16.52 1.66 -10.85
CA THR A 74 15.91 0.64 -11.73
C THR A 74 14.66 1.19 -12.43
N TYR A 75 13.79 1.89 -11.73
CA TYR A 75 12.59 2.51 -12.28
C TYR A 75 12.92 3.57 -13.33
N ARG A 76 13.94 4.41 -13.08
CA ARG A 76 14.44 5.38 -14.07
C ARG A 76 15.00 4.69 -15.32
N HIS A 77 15.66 3.55 -15.16
CA HIS A 77 16.10 2.74 -16.29
C HIS A 77 14.90 2.17 -17.08
N LEU A 78 13.94 1.51 -16.41
CA LEU A 78 12.78 0.89 -17.04
C LEU A 78 11.85 1.92 -17.74
N ALA A 79 11.74 3.13 -17.20
CA ALA A 79 11.06 4.26 -17.84
C ALA A 79 11.65 4.57 -19.23
N LEU A 80 12.97 4.37 -19.40
CA LEU A 80 13.70 4.60 -20.64
C LEU A 80 13.87 3.36 -21.52
N THR A 81 13.79 2.14 -21.00
CA THR A 81 14.20 0.92 -21.74
C THR A 81 13.18 -0.22 -21.82
N SER A 82 12.13 -0.24 -21.00
CA SER A 82 11.18 -1.37 -20.96
C SER A 82 9.92 -1.10 -21.77
N ASP A 83 9.61 -1.95 -22.76
CA ASP A 83 8.35 -1.88 -23.52
C ASP A 83 7.13 -2.43 -22.75
N GLN A 84 7.34 -3.06 -21.58
CA GLN A 84 6.30 -3.73 -20.80
C GLN A 84 6.02 -3.08 -19.44
N GLN A 85 6.83 -2.10 -19.04
CA GLN A 85 6.74 -1.41 -17.75
C GLN A 85 6.87 0.09 -17.96
N PHE A 86 6.36 0.90 -17.02
CA PHE A 86 6.31 2.36 -17.16
C PHE A 86 5.61 2.76 -18.46
N LEU A 87 4.36 2.30 -18.60
CA LEU A 87 3.47 2.53 -19.74
C LEU A 87 2.72 3.85 -19.52
N PRO A 88 2.94 4.88 -20.35
CA PRO A 88 2.18 6.13 -20.24
C PRO A 88 0.70 5.91 -20.54
N THR A 89 -0.15 6.71 -19.90
CA THR A 89 -1.57 6.76 -20.22
C THR A 89 -1.92 8.06 -20.95
N PRO A 90 -3.09 8.16 -21.59
CA PRO A 90 -3.58 9.42 -22.16
C PRO A 90 -4.08 10.43 -21.10
N VAL A 91 -3.89 10.14 -19.79
CA VAL A 91 -4.25 11.04 -18.70
C VAL A 91 -3.07 12.00 -18.43
N THR A 92 -3.16 13.22 -18.96
CA THR A 92 -2.09 14.24 -18.85
C THR A 92 -2.24 15.19 -17.66
N GLN A 93 -3.36 15.12 -16.93
CA GLN A 93 -3.66 15.95 -15.76
C GLN A 93 -4.52 15.18 -14.76
N LEU A 94 -4.44 15.53 -13.47
CA LEU A 94 -5.35 15.04 -12.43
C LEU A 94 -6.72 15.74 -12.50
N PRO A 95 -7.80 15.12 -11.98
CA PRO A 95 -9.12 15.75 -11.90
C PRO A 95 -9.09 17.06 -11.11
N THR A 96 -9.85 18.04 -11.59
CA THR A 96 -9.96 19.39 -11.02
C THR A 96 -10.87 19.44 -9.80
N GLY A 97 -11.71 18.43 -9.61
CA GLY A 97 -12.79 18.41 -8.62
C GLY A 97 -14.04 19.19 -9.04
N HIS A 98 -14.03 19.87 -10.19
CA HIS A 98 -15.20 20.55 -10.76
C HIS A 98 -16.01 19.67 -11.72
N GLU A 99 -15.54 18.45 -12.01
CA GLU A 99 -16.24 17.51 -12.87
C GLU A 99 -17.64 17.21 -12.30
N THR A 100 -18.68 17.28 -13.15
CA THR A 100 -20.08 17.06 -12.79
C THR A 100 -20.73 16.12 -13.79
N GLY A 101 -21.71 15.33 -13.35
CA GLY A 101 -22.47 14.45 -14.23
C GLY A 101 -22.73 13.07 -13.62
N ARG A 102 -23.52 12.24 -14.32
CA ARG A 102 -23.84 10.87 -13.88
C ARG A 102 -23.33 9.86 -14.91
N TYR A 103 -22.36 9.07 -14.50
CA TYR A 103 -21.63 8.12 -15.34
C TYR A 103 -21.89 6.70 -14.89
N LEU A 104 -21.93 5.76 -15.83
CA LEU A 104 -21.90 4.34 -15.53
C LEU A 104 -20.45 3.90 -15.33
N ALA A 105 -20.13 3.31 -14.19
CA ALA A 105 -18.77 2.89 -13.87
C ALA A 105 -18.69 1.37 -13.72
N ILE A 106 -17.69 0.77 -14.35
CA ILE A 106 -17.34 -0.63 -14.25
C ILE A 106 -15.96 -0.77 -13.59
N ASP A 107 -15.81 -1.75 -12.72
CA ASP A 107 -14.53 -2.17 -12.14
C ASP A 107 -14.38 -3.68 -12.30
N VAL A 108 -13.48 -4.10 -13.18
CA VAL A 108 -13.16 -5.50 -13.47
C VAL A 108 -11.86 -5.89 -12.76
N GLY A 109 -12.02 -6.45 -11.56
CA GLY A 109 -10.91 -6.97 -10.76
C GLY A 109 -10.53 -8.41 -11.12
N GLY A 110 -9.51 -8.97 -10.43
CA GLY A 110 -9.14 -10.38 -10.57
C GLY A 110 -10.11 -11.40 -9.92
N SER A 111 -11.02 -10.92 -9.08
CA SER A 111 -11.95 -11.75 -8.29
C SER A 111 -13.42 -11.33 -8.39
N ASN A 112 -13.71 -10.05 -8.60
CA ASN A 112 -15.06 -9.51 -8.63
C ASN A 112 -15.22 -8.52 -9.79
N LEU A 113 -16.40 -8.54 -10.40
CA LEU A 113 -16.93 -7.46 -11.24
C LEU A 113 -17.78 -6.55 -10.36
N ARG A 114 -17.64 -5.23 -10.52
CA ARG A 114 -18.56 -4.24 -9.93
C ARG A 114 -19.10 -3.31 -11.01
N VAL A 115 -20.37 -2.96 -10.91
CA VAL A 115 -21.04 -1.98 -11.78
C VAL A 115 -21.88 -1.06 -10.92
N ALA A 116 -21.74 0.26 -11.09
CA ALA A 116 -22.49 1.28 -10.35
C ALA A 116 -22.69 2.55 -11.17
N PHE A 117 -23.70 3.35 -10.84
CA PHE A 117 -23.79 4.73 -11.32
C PHE A 117 -23.11 5.70 -10.35
N ILE A 118 -22.14 6.44 -10.88
CA ILE A 118 -21.32 7.43 -10.17
C ILE A 118 -21.78 8.83 -10.59
N GLU A 119 -22.32 9.58 -9.62
CA GLU A 119 -22.77 10.95 -9.78
C GLU A 119 -21.72 11.89 -9.16
N LEU A 120 -21.03 12.63 -10.03
CA LEU A 120 -20.05 13.65 -9.65
C LEU A 120 -20.80 14.97 -9.41
N LEU A 121 -20.57 15.55 -8.23
CA LEU A 121 -21.27 16.75 -7.76
C LEU A 121 -20.46 18.04 -7.94
N GLY A 122 -19.22 17.95 -8.47
CA GLY A 122 -18.33 19.07 -8.69
C GLY A 122 -17.91 19.80 -7.42
N GLU A 123 -17.52 21.07 -7.60
CA GLU A 123 -17.35 22.04 -6.52
C GLU A 123 -18.30 23.20 -6.77
N VAL A 124 -19.10 23.55 -5.74
CA VAL A 124 -19.99 24.70 -5.83
C VAL A 124 -19.16 25.98 -5.70
N ASP A 125 -19.19 26.83 -6.73
CA ASP A 125 -18.66 28.19 -6.69
C ASP A 125 -19.52 29.07 -5.77
N GLU A 126 -19.24 29.00 -4.46
CA GLU A 126 -19.66 30.02 -3.51
C GLU A 126 -18.76 31.25 -3.70
N SER A 127 -19.06 32.05 -4.72
CA SER A 127 -18.35 33.28 -5.09
C SER A 127 -18.54 34.43 -4.09
N ASP A 128 -19.52 34.32 -3.19
CA ASP A 128 -19.77 35.29 -2.11
C ASP A 128 -19.38 34.76 -0.73
N SER A 129 -18.36 35.40 -0.14
CA SER A 129 -17.84 35.33 1.24
C SER A 129 -16.52 34.55 1.48
N ARG A 130 -15.39 35.18 1.11
CA ARG A 130 -14.09 34.82 1.71
C ARG A 130 -14.06 35.25 3.19
N PRO A 131 -13.89 34.33 4.17
CA PRO A 131 -13.79 34.74 5.56
C PRO A 131 -12.50 35.53 5.81
N THR A 132 -12.63 36.72 6.41
CA THR A 132 -11.52 37.56 6.84
C THR A 132 -10.79 37.02 8.07
N ASP A 133 -11.41 36.07 8.80
CA ASP A 133 -10.92 35.46 10.03
C ASP A 133 -10.31 34.06 9.77
N ALA A 134 -9.06 33.86 10.20
CA ALA A 134 -8.33 32.60 10.09
C ALA A 134 -9.01 31.44 10.85
N SER A 135 -9.70 31.73 11.97
CA SER A 135 -10.43 30.73 12.76
C SER A 135 -11.64 30.17 12.00
N LYS A 136 -12.23 30.96 11.10
CA LYS A 136 -13.35 30.54 10.24
C LYS A 136 -12.82 29.75 9.05
N ARG A 137 -11.75 30.21 8.39
CA ARG A 137 -11.09 29.48 7.29
C ARG A 137 -10.77 28.02 7.66
N SER A 138 -10.15 27.78 8.82
CA SER A 138 -9.81 26.40 9.23
C SER A 138 -11.05 25.51 9.42
N ARG A 139 -12.14 26.05 9.97
CA ARG A 139 -13.43 25.34 10.11
C ARG A 139 -14.13 25.11 8.78
N ASP A 140 -14.05 26.07 7.86
CA ASP A 140 -14.63 25.97 6.53
C ASP A 140 -13.84 24.99 5.64
N THR A 141 -12.51 24.93 5.76
CA THR A 141 -11.68 23.89 5.12
C THR A 141 -12.07 22.49 5.61
N ILE A 142 -12.24 22.29 6.92
CA ILE A 142 -12.70 21.01 7.48
C ILE A 142 -14.11 20.65 6.97
N ARG A 143 -15.04 21.61 6.96
CA ARG A 143 -16.39 21.40 6.40
C ARG A 143 -16.38 21.07 4.91
N LYS A 144 -15.54 21.74 4.11
CA LYS A 144 -15.38 21.46 2.67
C LYS A 144 -14.79 20.06 2.45
N ALA A 145 -13.78 19.66 3.21
CA ALA A 145 -13.20 18.32 3.16
C ALA A 145 -14.18 17.20 3.56
N GLN A 146 -15.23 17.52 4.32
CA GLN A 146 -16.30 16.60 4.71
C GLN A 146 -17.53 16.61 3.78
N ARG A 147 -17.61 17.51 2.79
CA ARG A 147 -18.73 17.51 1.82
C ARG A 147 -18.64 16.28 0.91
N GLN A 148 -19.77 15.61 0.70
CA GLN A 148 -19.88 14.53 -0.27
C GLN A 148 -19.71 15.09 -1.70
N ARG A 149 -18.62 14.73 -2.39
CA ARG A 149 -18.35 15.11 -3.79
C ARG A 149 -18.78 14.08 -4.84
N VAL A 150 -19.03 12.84 -4.37
CA VAL A 150 -19.43 11.69 -5.19
C VAL A 150 -20.62 11.02 -4.53
N LYS A 151 -21.70 10.85 -5.29
CA LYS A 151 -22.85 10.04 -4.90
C LYS A 151 -22.85 8.75 -5.73
N ARG A 152 -23.05 7.62 -5.05
CA ARG A 152 -23.11 6.29 -5.67
C ARG A 152 -24.54 5.80 -5.65
N THR A 153 -25.01 5.27 -6.77
CA THR A 153 -26.37 4.75 -6.92
C THR A 153 -26.34 3.43 -7.68
N LEU A 154 -27.20 2.50 -7.28
CA LEU A 154 -27.41 1.21 -7.98
C LEU A 154 -26.10 0.45 -8.22
N GLU A 155 -25.35 0.21 -7.13
CA GLU A 155 -24.13 -0.61 -7.15
C GLU A 155 -24.47 -2.09 -7.01
N ARG A 156 -23.90 -2.93 -7.88
CA ARG A 156 -23.94 -4.39 -7.81
C ARG A 156 -22.54 -4.97 -7.99
N ALA A 157 -22.30 -6.09 -7.34
CA ALA A 157 -21.03 -6.82 -7.39
C ALA A 157 -21.27 -8.31 -7.58
N TRP A 158 -20.46 -8.96 -8.42
CA TRP A 158 -20.54 -10.39 -8.71
C TRP A 158 -19.14 -11.03 -8.65
N PRO A 159 -18.99 -12.22 -8.03
CA PRO A 159 -17.73 -12.95 -8.06
C PRO A 159 -17.47 -13.51 -9.46
N ILE A 160 -16.26 -13.29 -9.98
CA ILE A 160 -15.82 -13.84 -11.27
C ILE A 160 -15.46 -15.32 -11.05
N GLN A 161 -16.34 -16.19 -11.54
CA GLN A 161 -16.17 -17.63 -11.40
C GLN A 161 -14.96 -18.15 -12.18
N GLU A 162 -14.35 -19.23 -11.69
CA GLU A 162 -13.07 -19.72 -12.22
C GLU A 162 -13.18 -20.23 -13.68
N HIS A 163 -14.36 -20.68 -14.11
CA HIS A 163 -14.62 -21.07 -15.50
C HIS A 163 -14.54 -19.84 -16.43
N LEU A 164 -15.20 -18.72 -16.09
CA LEU A 164 -15.11 -17.44 -16.83
C LEU A 164 -13.69 -16.87 -16.96
N LYS A 165 -12.72 -17.37 -16.16
CA LYS A 165 -11.31 -17.01 -16.32
C LYS A 165 -10.59 -17.92 -17.31
N LYS A 166 -10.98 -19.18 -17.41
CA LYS A 166 -10.30 -20.25 -18.16
C LYS A 166 -10.93 -20.58 -19.51
N ASP A 167 -12.19 -20.22 -19.68
CA ASP A 167 -12.97 -20.37 -20.89
C ASP A 167 -12.61 -19.29 -21.92
N LYS A 168 -13.42 -19.12 -22.97
CA LYS A 168 -13.13 -18.16 -24.03
C LYS A 168 -13.35 -16.72 -23.54
N ALA A 169 -12.63 -15.78 -24.16
CA ALA A 169 -12.75 -14.36 -23.84
C ALA A 169 -14.21 -13.87 -24.03
N GLU A 170 -14.85 -14.30 -25.11
CA GLU A 170 -16.21 -13.95 -25.48
C GLU A 170 -17.24 -14.30 -24.40
N ASP A 171 -17.05 -15.42 -23.68
CA ASP A 171 -17.95 -15.86 -22.61
C ASP A 171 -17.87 -14.92 -21.40
N LEU A 172 -16.66 -14.50 -21.01
CA LEU A 172 -16.43 -13.50 -19.96
C LEU A 172 -17.06 -12.15 -20.31
N PHE A 173 -16.86 -11.64 -21.53
CA PHE A 173 -17.39 -10.33 -21.93
C PHE A 173 -18.90 -10.35 -22.18
N SER A 174 -19.47 -11.46 -22.65
CA SER A 174 -20.92 -11.69 -22.72
C SER A 174 -21.56 -11.66 -21.33
N TRP A 175 -20.93 -12.29 -20.34
CA TRP A 175 -21.35 -12.24 -18.93
C TRP A 175 -21.22 -10.84 -18.31
N ILE A 176 -20.12 -10.12 -18.58
CA ILE A 176 -19.99 -8.70 -18.18
C ILE A 176 -21.14 -7.88 -18.77
N GLY A 177 -21.49 -8.10 -20.04
CA GLY A 177 -22.64 -7.47 -20.71
C GLY A 177 -23.98 -7.72 -20.01
N ASP A 178 -24.22 -8.95 -19.54
CA ASP A 178 -25.42 -9.29 -18.75
C ASP A 178 -25.47 -8.57 -17.40
N CYS A 179 -24.33 -8.49 -16.69
CA CYS A 179 -24.23 -7.77 -15.41
C CYS A 179 -24.46 -6.26 -15.58
N ILE A 180 -23.92 -5.65 -16.64
CA ILE A 180 -24.19 -4.23 -16.96
C ILE A 180 -25.68 -4.02 -17.26
N ALA A 181 -26.27 -4.88 -18.09
CA ALA A 181 -27.68 -4.78 -18.47
C ALA A 181 -28.63 -4.90 -17.27
N GLU A 182 -28.31 -5.71 -16.26
CA GLU A 182 -29.11 -5.79 -15.03
C GLU A 182 -29.16 -4.43 -14.30
N VAL A 183 -28.02 -3.74 -14.14
CA VAL A 183 -27.94 -2.42 -13.47
C VAL A 183 -28.58 -1.31 -14.31
N VAL A 184 -28.38 -1.33 -15.63
CA VAL A 184 -29.00 -0.34 -16.53
C VAL A 184 -30.53 -0.50 -16.55
N ALA A 185 -31.05 -1.72 -16.65
CA ALA A 185 -32.49 -1.97 -16.61
C ALA A 185 -33.12 -1.57 -15.27
N GLU A 186 -32.46 -1.84 -14.14
CA GLU A 186 -32.88 -1.39 -12.81
C GLU A 186 -32.91 0.14 -12.71
N SER A 187 -31.88 0.81 -13.24
CA SER A 187 -31.82 2.28 -13.25
C SER A 187 -32.84 2.96 -14.17
N LEU A 188 -33.43 2.25 -15.13
CA LEU A 188 -34.42 2.80 -16.06
C LEU A 188 -35.86 2.46 -15.65
N THR A 189 -36.05 1.43 -14.83
CA THR A 189 -37.36 1.06 -14.25
C THR A 189 -37.72 1.84 -12.98
N SER A 190 -36.76 2.54 -12.38
CA SER A 190 -36.98 3.41 -11.21
C SER A 190 -37.88 4.61 -11.56
N ASP A 191 -38.76 5.05 -10.65
CA ASP A 191 -39.75 6.11 -10.93
C ASP A 191 -39.14 7.48 -11.33
N ALA A 192 -37.88 7.75 -10.97
CA ALA A 192 -37.19 9.01 -11.27
C ALA A 192 -36.78 9.17 -12.75
N THR A 193 -36.63 8.08 -13.50
CA THR A 193 -36.07 8.06 -14.88
C THR A 193 -37.11 7.73 -15.96
N LYS A 194 -38.35 7.39 -15.59
CA LYS A 194 -39.43 6.95 -16.49
C LYS A 194 -39.85 7.95 -17.59
N LYS A 195 -39.32 9.18 -17.60
CA LYS A 195 -39.72 10.24 -18.54
C LYS A 195 -38.69 10.58 -19.61
N ASP A 196 -37.44 10.17 -19.45
CA ASP A 196 -36.39 10.43 -20.45
C ASP A 196 -35.34 9.31 -20.38
N ILE A 197 -35.37 8.40 -21.35
CA ILE A 197 -34.39 7.31 -21.49
C ILE A 197 -33.33 7.83 -22.47
N PRO A 198 -32.08 8.06 -22.02
CA PRO A 198 -31.04 8.58 -22.90
C PRO A 198 -30.71 7.56 -23.99
N ALA A 199 -30.39 8.03 -25.20
CA ALA A 199 -30.03 7.14 -26.31
C ALA A 199 -28.70 6.39 -26.06
N GLU A 200 -27.77 7.06 -25.38
CA GLU A 200 -26.45 6.52 -25.00
C GLU A 200 -26.16 6.84 -23.52
N LEU A 201 -25.39 5.97 -22.86
CA LEU A 201 -24.90 6.17 -21.49
C LEU A 201 -23.38 6.31 -21.49
N ASP A 202 -22.88 7.44 -20.99
CA ASP A 202 -21.46 7.68 -20.79
C ASP A 202 -20.90 6.75 -19.70
N MET A 203 -19.82 6.06 -20.04
CA MET A 203 -19.23 4.98 -19.24
C MET A 203 -17.73 5.16 -19.01
N GLY A 204 -17.30 4.92 -17.77
CA GLY A 204 -15.91 4.69 -17.41
C GLY A 204 -15.67 3.22 -17.02
N ILE A 205 -14.50 2.69 -17.32
CA ILE A 205 -14.13 1.30 -17.08
C ILE A 205 -12.75 1.22 -16.45
N THR A 206 -12.67 0.61 -15.28
CA THR A 206 -11.43 0.18 -14.64
C THR A 206 -11.20 -1.29 -14.94
N PHE A 207 -10.02 -1.64 -15.43
CA PHE A 207 -9.63 -3.00 -15.80
C PHE A 207 -8.29 -3.32 -15.12
N SER A 208 -8.29 -4.20 -14.10
CA SER A 208 -7.15 -4.50 -13.21
C SER A 208 -6.02 -5.35 -13.83
N PHE A 209 -5.76 -5.19 -15.12
CA PHE A 209 -4.83 -5.99 -15.91
C PHE A 209 -3.94 -5.10 -16.79
N PRO A 210 -2.80 -5.61 -17.30
CA PRO A 210 -1.93 -4.86 -18.19
C PRO A 210 -2.64 -4.52 -19.51
N ILE A 211 -2.79 -3.22 -19.77
CA ILE A 211 -3.41 -2.67 -20.98
C ILE A 211 -2.43 -1.73 -21.67
N MET A 212 -2.42 -1.74 -23.01
CA MET A 212 -1.83 -0.69 -23.83
C MET A 212 -2.94 0.27 -24.26
N GLN A 213 -2.73 1.57 -24.11
CA GLN A 213 -3.74 2.59 -24.42
C GLN A 213 -3.28 3.48 -25.56
N GLU A 214 -4.02 3.47 -26.66
CA GLU A 214 -3.82 4.42 -27.76
C GLU A 214 -4.59 5.72 -27.52
N SER A 215 -5.77 5.64 -26.90
CA SER A 215 -6.59 6.78 -26.47
C SER A 215 -7.27 6.49 -25.14
N LEU A 216 -7.93 7.48 -24.53
CA LEU A 216 -8.63 7.29 -23.25
C LEU A 216 -9.78 6.28 -23.37
N ALA A 217 -10.46 6.23 -24.52
CA ALA A 217 -11.59 5.33 -24.77
C ALA A 217 -11.18 3.96 -25.34
N GLU A 218 -9.92 3.78 -25.76
CA GLU A 218 -9.44 2.59 -26.47
C GLU A 218 -8.25 1.95 -25.75
N ALA A 219 -8.36 0.65 -25.50
CA ALA A 219 -7.34 -0.12 -24.82
C ALA A 219 -7.23 -1.52 -25.45
N THR A 220 -5.99 -1.94 -25.68
CA THR A 220 -5.67 -3.33 -26.01
C THR A 220 -5.24 -4.05 -24.75
N LEU A 221 -5.98 -5.07 -24.34
CA LEU A 221 -5.59 -6.00 -23.29
C LEU A 221 -4.43 -6.87 -23.80
N MET A 222 -3.37 -6.97 -23.00
CA MET A 222 -2.23 -7.86 -23.26
C MET A 222 -2.47 -9.27 -22.70
N PRO A 223 -1.74 -10.31 -23.16
CA PRO A 223 -1.87 -11.67 -22.64
C PRO A 223 -1.75 -11.74 -21.12
N MET A 224 -2.75 -12.36 -20.48
CA MET A 224 -3.02 -12.13 -19.06
C MET A 224 -2.23 -13.02 -18.09
N GLY A 225 -2.00 -12.47 -16.89
CA GLY A 225 -1.61 -13.21 -15.69
C GLY A 225 -2.80 -13.53 -14.78
N LYS A 226 -2.55 -13.67 -13.47
CA LYS A 226 -3.56 -13.80 -12.40
C LYS A 226 -4.54 -14.99 -12.52
N GLY A 227 -4.36 -15.89 -13.50
CA GLY A 227 -5.15 -17.11 -13.70
C GLY A 227 -6.17 -17.07 -14.84
N PHE A 228 -6.14 -16.05 -15.70
CA PHE A 228 -7.02 -15.95 -16.87
C PHE A 228 -6.34 -16.52 -18.13
N ALA A 229 -7.13 -17.08 -19.06
CA ALA A 229 -6.69 -17.78 -20.27
C ALA A 229 -6.71 -16.91 -21.55
N ILE A 230 -6.76 -15.58 -21.44
CA ILE A 230 -6.62 -14.71 -22.61
C ILE A 230 -5.15 -14.64 -23.02
N THR A 231 -4.82 -15.35 -24.11
CA THR A 231 -3.45 -15.58 -24.60
C THR A 231 -3.01 -14.63 -25.72
N SER A 232 -3.91 -13.80 -26.24
CA SER A 232 -3.66 -12.87 -27.35
C SER A 232 -4.04 -11.44 -26.99
N ASN A 233 -3.52 -10.49 -27.76
CA ASN A 233 -3.98 -9.10 -27.72
C ASN A 233 -5.49 -9.04 -28.04
N LEU A 234 -6.22 -8.20 -27.31
CA LEU A 234 -7.68 -8.10 -27.42
C LEU A 234 -8.13 -6.64 -27.31
N ASP A 235 -8.91 -6.18 -28.28
CA ASP A 235 -9.56 -4.86 -28.26
C ASP A 235 -10.66 -4.85 -27.19
N LEU A 236 -10.38 -4.21 -26.05
CA LEU A 236 -11.31 -4.15 -24.92
C LEU A 236 -12.57 -3.38 -25.27
N ARG A 237 -12.43 -2.25 -25.99
CA ARG A 237 -13.54 -1.36 -26.30
C ARG A 237 -14.59 -2.11 -27.12
N ASN A 238 -14.18 -2.78 -28.18
CA ASN A 238 -15.10 -3.46 -29.08
C ASN A 238 -15.65 -4.76 -28.47
N ILE A 239 -14.87 -5.56 -27.72
CA ILE A 239 -15.44 -6.77 -27.10
C ILE A 239 -16.41 -6.47 -25.95
N LEU A 240 -16.18 -5.42 -25.16
CA LEU A 240 -17.12 -4.97 -24.11
C LEU A 240 -18.45 -4.50 -24.70
N LEU A 241 -18.41 -3.73 -25.80
CA LEU A 241 -19.61 -3.31 -26.51
C LEU A 241 -20.35 -4.50 -27.15
N ASN A 242 -19.63 -5.42 -27.79
CA ASN A 242 -20.21 -6.63 -28.38
C ASN A 242 -20.88 -7.53 -27.34
N GLY A 243 -20.30 -7.68 -26.14
CA GLY A 243 -20.90 -8.47 -25.06
C GLY A 243 -22.23 -7.89 -24.55
N TYR A 244 -22.41 -6.57 -24.63
CA TYR A 244 -23.63 -5.87 -24.22
C TYR A 244 -24.67 -5.71 -25.34
N GLU A 245 -24.26 -5.72 -26.62
CA GLU A 245 -25.11 -5.45 -27.79
C GLU A 245 -26.39 -6.32 -27.88
N LYS A 246 -26.40 -7.53 -27.30
CA LYS A 246 -27.61 -8.38 -27.18
C LYS A 246 -28.73 -7.78 -26.30
N HIS A 247 -28.49 -6.64 -25.64
CA HIS A 247 -29.45 -5.92 -24.79
C HIS A 247 -29.90 -4.57 -25.36
N THR A 248 -29.27 -4.08 -26.44
CA THR A 248 -29.68 -2.85 -27.16
C THR A 248 -30.77 -3.11 -28.20
N ARG A 249 -31.03 -4.39 -28.54
CA ARG A 249 -32.01 -4.83 -29.55
C ARG A 249 -33.40 -4.99 -28.95
N ARG A 250 -34.44 -4.83 -29.78
CA ARG A 250 -35.84 -5.05 -29.38
C ARG A 250 -36.19 -6.55 -29.43
N PRO A 251 -37.05 -7.09 -28.53
CA PRO A 251 -37.40 -8.52 -28.51
C PRO A 251 -38.21 -9.09 -29.69
N ASN A 252 -38.20 -8.45 -30.86
CA ASN A 252 -39.00 -8.83 -32.04
C ASN A 252 -38.16 -9.39 -33.20
N ASP A 253 -36.84 -9.47 -33.07
CA ASP A 253 -36.00 -10.23 -33.99
C ASP A 253 -36.01 -11.70 -33.54
N GLU A 254 -36.50 -12.60 -34.40
CA GLU A 254 -36.79 -14.00 -34.07
C GLU A 254 -35.51 -14.81 -33.77
N GLU A 255 -35.14 -14.97 -32.49
CA GLU A 255 -34.39 -16.12 -31.92
C GLU A 255 -34.04 -15.92 -30.42
N GLU A 256 -34.91 -16.35 -29.49
CA GLU A 256 -34.48 -17.10 -28.28
C GLU A 256 -35.65 -17.58 -27.38
N PRO A 257 -35.70 -18.87 -26.99
CA PRO A 257 -36.58 -19.37 -25.94
C PRO A 257 -35.81 -19.58 -24.62
N SER A 258 -35.83 -18.61 -23.71
CA SER A 258 -35.24 -18.77 -22.37
C SER A 258 -36.14 -18.21 -21.26
N SER A 259 -36.34 -19.02 -20.21
CA SER A 259 -37.43 -18.87 -19.23
C SER A 259 -37.07 -18.05 -17.98
N LYS A 260 -36.08 -17.16 -18.05
CA LYS A 260 -35.60 -16.37 -16.91
C LYS A 260 -35.58 -14.86 -17.18
N ARG A 261 -36.60 -14.19 -16.64
CA ARG A 261 -36.86 -12.72 -16.61
C ARG A 261 -37.16 -12.07 -17.97
N ARG A 262 -38.36 -11.47 -18.06
CA ARG A 262 -38.86 -10.71 -19.22
C ARG A 262 -37.98 -9.49 -19.49
N LYS A 263 -37.31 -9.42 -20.66
CA LYS A 263 -36.77 -8.16 -21.22
C LYS A 263 -37.95 -7.24 -21.54
N LEU A 264 -38.05 -6.08 -20.87
CA LEU A 264 -39.22 -5.18 -20.97
C LEU A 264 -39.08 -4.06 -22.00
N PHE A 265 -37.85 -3.72 -22.40
CA PHE A 265 -37.52 -2.74 -23.45
C PHE A 265 -36.06 -2.89 -23.90
N ALA A 266 -35.71 -2.32 -25.05
CA ALA A 266 -34.32 -2.21 -25.51
C ALA A 266 -33.56 -1.18 -24.65
N LEU A 267 -32.37 -1.54 -24.18
CA LEU A 267 -31.56 -0.65 -23.33
C LEU A 267 -30.77 0.38 -24.15
N PRO A 268 -30.39 1.53 -23.55
CA PRO A 268 -29.48 2.49 -24.17
C PRO A 268 -28.17 1.85 -24.63
N LYS A 269 -27.57 2.42 -25.67
CA LYS A 269 -26.19 2.08 -26.07
C LYS A 269 -25.21 2.56 -25.01
N LEU A 270 -24.03 1.96 -24.98
CA LEU A 270 -22.95 2.38 -24.08
C LEU A 270 -21.92 3.20 -24.86
N LYS A 271 -21.50 4.32 -24.27
CA LYS A 271 -20.44 5.17 -24.79
C LYS A 271 -19.26 5.13 -23.83
N ILE A 272 -18.27 4.30 -24.15
CA ILE A 272 -17.04 4.19 -23.37
C ILE A 272 -16.23 5.47 -23.57
N GLN A 273 -16.12 6.27 -22.51
CA GLN A 273 -15.37 7.53 -22.46
C GLN A 273 -13.95 7.33 -21.91
N ALA A 274 -13.80 6.40 -20.96
CA ALA A 274 -12.51 6.05 -20.36
C ALA A 274 -12.41 4.54 -20.11
N ILE A 275 -11.30 3.94 -20.53
CA ILE A 275 -10.80 2.66 -20.03
C ILE A 275 -9.49 2.97 -19.30
N THR A 276 -9.21 2.33 -18.16
CA THR A 276 -7.96 2.57 -17.42
C THR A 276 -7.55 1.41 -16.52
N ASN A 277 -6.33 1.46 -15.99
CA ASN A 277 -5.84 0.54 -14.97
C ASN A 277 -6.34 0.93 -13.56
N ASP A 278 -6.46 -0.04 -12.66
CA ASP A 278 -6.94 0.14 -11.29
C ASP A 278 -6.09 1.08 -10.44
N THR A 279 -4.77 1.13 -10.64
CA THR A 279 -3.90 2.14 -10.01
C THR A 279 -4.29 3.57 -10.39
N VAL A 280 -4.60 3.80 -11.67
CA VAL A 280 -4.93 5.13 -12.24
C VAL A 280 -6.31 5.58 -11.79
N ALA A 281 -7.29 4.67 -11.79
CA ALA A 281 -8.60 4.93 -11.18
C ALA A 281 -8.48 5.25 -9.69
N THR A 282 -7.64 4.53 -8.95
CA THR A 282 -7.36 4.77 -7.51
C THR A 282 -6.76 6.16 -7.27
N LEU A 283 -5.78 6.56 -8.08
CA LEU A 283 -5.19 7.91 -8.06
C LEU A 283 -6.25 8.98 -8.36
N ALA A 284 -7.00 8.87 -9.46
CA ALA A 284 -8.02 9.83 -9.87
C ALA A 284 -9.17 9.96 -8.84
N SER A 285 -9.65 8.83 -8.29
CA SER A 285 -10.69 8.79 -7.26
C SER A 285 -10.30 9.58 -6.02
N LEU A 286 -9.07 9.42 -5.53
CA LEU A 286 -8.62 10.18 -4.37
C LEU A 286 -8.29 11.64 -4.72
N ALA A 287 -7.69 11.91 -5.88
CA ALA A 287 -7.40 13.28 -6.33
C ALA A 287 -8.68 14.13 -6.47
N TYR A 288 -9.76 13.57 -7.03
CA TYR A 288 -11.06 14.26 -7.14
C TYR A 288 -11.70 14.54 -5.77
N LYS A 289 -11.60 13.59 -4.82
CA LYS A 289 -12.10 13.77 -3.45
C LYS A 289 -11.25 14.79 -2.66
N VAL A 290 -9.94 14.62 -2.70
CA VAL A 290 -8.95 15.39 -1.92
C VAL A 290 -8.48 16.60 -2.72
N LYS A 291 -9.37 17.59 -2.85
CA LYS A 291 -8.93 18.92 -3.29
C LYS A 291 -8.46 19.73 -2.09
N GLN A 292 -7.14 19.79 -1.96
CA GLN A 292 -6.38 20.78 -1.20
C GLN A 292 -6.86 21.03 0.24
N LEU A 293 -6.55 20.10 1.14
CA LEU A 293 -5.97 20.57 2.41
C LEU A 293 -4.75 21.43 2.05
N PRO A 294 -4.51 22.58 2.69
CA PRO A 294 -3.30 23.35 2.43
C PRO A 294 -2.07 22.43 2.62
N ASN A 295 -1.20 22.44 1.62
CA ASN A 295 0.02 21.63 1.54
C ASN A 295 -0.16 20.11 1.34
N SER A 296 -1.35 19.59 0.97
CA SER A 296 -1.53 18.15 0.71
C SER A 296 -1.95 17.89 -0.73
N ARG A 297 -1.31 16.92 -1.41
CA ARG A 297 -1.71 16.46 -2.75
C ARG A 297 -1.50 14.96 -2.92
N VAL A 298 -2.29 14.36 -3.82
CA VAL A 298 -2.10 12.95 -4.18
C VAL A 298 -0.99 12.83 -5.22
N ALA A 299 0.09 12.15 -4.85
CA ALA A 299 1.30 11.98 -5.66
C ALA A 299 1.35 10.61 -6.36
N MET A 300 0.72 9.57 -5.80
CA MET A 300 0.83 8.20 -6.30
C MET A 300 -0.48 7.43 -6.04
N GLY A 301 -0.82 6.48 -6.90
CA GLY A 301 -1.86 5.46 -6.66
C GLY A 301 -1.23 4.07 -6.59
N ILE A 302 -1.56 3.28 -5.56
CA ILE A 302 -1.08 1.90 -5.40
C ILE A 302 -2.22 0.91 -5.19
N ILE A 303 -2.02 -0.31 -5.69
CA ILE A 303 -2.85 -1.47 -5.42
C ILE A 303 -2.05 -2.46 -4.57
N VAL A 304 -2.63 -2.89 -3.45
CA VAL A 304 -2.08 -3.95 -2.59
C VAL A 304 -3.21 -4.92 -2.23
N GLY A 305 -3.60 -5.73 -3.21
CA GLY A 305 -4.76 -6.62 -3.18
C GLY A 305 -4.37 -8.03 -3.60
N THR A 306 -5.12 -8.64 -4.52
CA THR A 306 -4.76 -9.96 -5.09
C THR A 306 -3.38 -9.94 -5.75
N GLY A 307 -3.03 -8.83 -6.41
CA GLY A 307 -1.70 -8.50 -6.89
C GLY A 307 -1.22 -7.14 -6.37
N CYS A 308 -0.11 -6.64 -6.89
CA CYS A 308 0.46 -5.34 -6.53
C CYS A 308 0.87 -4.53 -7.77
N ASN A 309 0.52 -3.24 -7.80
CA ASN A 309 0.91 -2.31 -8.86
C ASN A 309 0.92 -0.86 -8.35
N ALA A 310 1.56 0.06 -9.08
CA ALA A 310 1.56 1.49 -8.81
C ALA A 310 1.43 2.35 -10.07
N THR A 311 0.96 3.58 -9.86
CA THR A 311 0.98 4.66 -10.84
C THR A 311 1.42 5.98 -10.21
N ILE A 312 2.07 6.83 -11.01
CA ILE A 312 2.60 8.13 -10.61
C ILE A 312 2.60 9.07 -11.83
N PRO A 313 2.36 10.39 -11.68
CA PRO A 313 2.67 11.35 -12.73
C PRO A 313 4.17 11.35 -13.03
N MET A 314 4.55 11.29 -14.30
CA MET A 314 5.94 11.41 -14.76
C MET A 314 6.05 12.46 -15.85
N LYS A 315 7.15 13.22 -15.83
CA LYS A 315 7.47 14.15 -16.91
C LYS A 315 7.75 13.39 -18.20
N LEU A 316 7.26 13.91 -19.33
CA LEU A 316 7.47 13.29 -20.64
C LEU A 316 8.96 13.25 -21.03
N THR A 317 9.78 14.15 -20.46
CA THR A 317 11.24 14.18 -20.61
C THR A 317 11.99 13.13 -19.79
N GLU A 318 11.32 12.40 -18.89
CA GLU A 318 11.89 11.32 -18.08
C GLU A 318 11.48 9.92 -18.59
N LEU A 319 10.76 9.87 -19.72
CA LEU A 319 10.32 8.67 -20.42
C LEU A 319 11.09 8.51 -21.75
N HIS A 320 11.15 7.29 -22.28
CA HIS A 320 11.69 7.07 -23.62
C HIS A 320 10.88 7.82 -24.69
N GLU A 321 11.52 8.29 -25.76
CA GLU A 321 10.85 9.05 -26.82
C GLU A 321 9.69 8.28 -27.44
N SER A 322 9.84 6.96 -27.69
CA SER A 322 8.77 6.11 -28.23
C SER A 322 7.52 6.07 -27.34
N LYS A 323 7.71 6.15 -26.01
CA LYS A 323 6.63 6.17 -25.02
C LYS A 323 5.94 7.55 -24.97
N ALA A 324 6.74 8.62 -24.92
CA ALA A 324 6.23 9.98 -24.87
C ALA A 324 5.53 10.40 -26.18
N LYS A 325 5.93 9.84 -27.33
CA LYS A 325 5.42 10.18 -28.67
C LYS A 325 3.90 10.14 -28.78
N ASN A 326 3.24 9.09 -28.25
CA ASN A 326 1.78 8.98 -28.40
C ASN A 326 1.06 10.09 -27.59
N VAL A 327 1.50 10.32 -26.35
CA VAL A 327 0.97 11.40 -25.48
C VAL A 327 1.18 12.77 -26.12
N ASN A 328 2.40 13.08 -26.58
CA ASN A 328 2.73 14.32 -27.30
C ASN A 328 1.89 14.52 -28.57
N THR A 329 1.44 13.44 -29.22
CA THR A 329 0.62 13.52 -30.44
C THR A 329 -0.83 13.87 -30.10
N MET A 330 -1.37 13.32 -29.01
CA MET A 330 -2.73 13.60 -28.54
C MET A 330 -2.86 14.95 -27.81
N ASP A 331 -1.86 15.30 -26.98
CA ASP A 331 -1.82 16.54 -26.20
C ASP A 331 -0.43 17.18 -26.34
N PRO A 332 -0.21 18.00 -27.38
CA PRO A 332 1.06 18.71 -27.60
C PRO A 332 1.42 19.74 -26.52
N LYS A 333 0.53 19.97 -25.53
CA LYS A 333 0.77 20.86 -24.38
C LYS A 333 1.08 20.09 -23.10
N ALA A 334 1.01 18.77 -23.12
CA ALA A 334 1.36 17.95 -21.97
C ALA A 334 2.83 18.13 -21.59
N VAL A 335 3.08 18.29 -20.29
CA VAL A 335 4.43 18.28 -19.70
C VAL A 335 4.69 16.96 -18.97
N GLU A 336 3.61 16.35 -18.46
CA GLU A 336 3.59 15.10 -17.72
C GLU A 336 2.41 14.23 -18.16
N THR A 337 2.46 12.97 -17.73
CA THR A 337 1.44 11.95 -17.95
C THR A 337 1.38 11.03 -16.75
N ILE A 338 0.21 10.49 -16.43
CA ILE A 338 0.07 9.41 -15.48
C ILE A 338 0.62 8.12 -16.11
N VAL A 339 1.60 7.50 -15.45
CA VAL A 339 2.26 6.28 -15.92
C VAL A 339 1.79 5.08 -15.11
N ASN A 340 1.29 4.03 -15.77
CA ASN A 340 1.14 2.72 -15.16
C ASN A 340 2.52 2.05 -15.08
N THR A 341 3.02 1.77 -13.88
CA THR A 341 4.40 1.30 -13.73
C THR A 341 4.58 -0.18 -14.07
N GLU A 342 3.57 -1.02 -13.79
CA GLU A 342 3.71 -2.49 -13.75
C GLU A 342 4.98 -2.91 -12.97
N TRP A 343 5.22 -2.25 -11.83
CA TRP A 343 6.47 -2.34 -11.05
C TRP A 343 6.78 -3.74 -10.47
N THR A 344 5.88 -4.70 -10.63
CA THR A 344 6.05 -6.09 -10.20
C THR A 344 6.73 -6.97 -11.24
N ILE A 345 6.71 -6.58 -12.52
CA ILE A 345 7.31 -7.35 -13.62
C ILE A 345 8.83 -7.43 -13.46
N SER A 346 9.40 -8.55 -13.93
CA SER A 346 10.79 -9.00 -13.80
C SER A 346 11.90 -7.97 -14.02
N GLY A 347 11.68 -6.90 -14.80
CA GLY A 347 12.64 -5.82 -14.97
C GLY A 347 12.95 -5.06 -13.67
N ALA A 348 12.01 -5.06 -12.71
CA ALA A 348 12.19 -4.48 -11.38
C ALA A 348 12.85 -5.45 -10.36
N ALA A 349 13.13 -6.70 -10.76
CA ALA A 349 13.68 -7.73 -9.88
C ALA A 349 15.17 -7.62 -9.48
N PRO A 350 16.10 -6.99 -10.25
CA PRO A 350 17.53 -7.00 -9.91
C PRO A 350 17.86 -6.54 -8.48
N PRO A 351 17.29 -5.44 -7.94
CA PRO A 351 17.54 -5.00 -6.56
C PRO A 351 17.22 -6.06 -5.49
N LEU A 352 16.22 -6.91 -5.71
CA LEU A 352 15.84 -7.99 -4.77
C LEU A 352 16.92 -9.09 -4.72
N ARG A 353 17.54 -9.40 -5.86
CA ARG A 353 18.59 -10.42 -5.96
C ARG A 353 19.91 -9.90 -5.43
N GLU A 354 20.30 -8.69 -5.82
CA GLU A 354 21.58 -8.09 -5.44
C GLU A 354 21.69 -7.76 -3.94
N LEU A 355 20.56 -7.62 -3.25
CA LEU A 355 20.48 -7.44 -1.80
C LEU A 355 20.15 -8.74 -1.04
N ASN A 356 20.16 -9.90 -1.73
CA ASN A 356 19.86 -11.22 -1.16
C ASN A 356 18.51 -11.32 -0.41
N ILE A 357 17.49 -10.60 -0.90
CA ILE A 357 16.14 -10.55 -0.30
C ILE A 357 15.31 -11.78 -0.69
N THR A 358 15.56 -12.36 -1.86
CA THR A 358 14.88 -13.55 -2.36
C THR A 358 15.31 -14.79 -1.56
N THR A 359 14.39 -15.37 -0.79
CA THR A 359 14.65 -16.55 0.04
C THR A 359 14.38 -17.86 -0.71
N LYS A 360 14.79 -19.00 -0.14
CA LYS A 360 14.52 -20.33 -0.70
C LYS A 360 13.02 -20.59 -0.98
N TRP A 361 12.13 -20.09 -0.12
CA TRP A 361 10.68 -20.26 -0.26
C TRP A 361 10.10 -19.40 -1.40
N ASP A 362 10.67 -18.21 -1.63
CA ASP A 362 10.29 -17.38 -2.78
C ASP A 362 10.69 -18.05 -4.09
N VAL A 363 11.88 -18.67 -4.14
CA VAL A 363 12.37 -19.42 -5.33
C VAL A 363 11.58 -20.72 -5.55
N GLU A 364 11.01 -21.32 -4.50
CA GLU A 364 10.08 -22.46 -4.62
C GLU A 364 8.73 -22.02 -5.18
N LEU A 365 8.14 -20.97 -4.60
CA LEU A 365 6.89 -20.37 -5.05
C LEU A 365 6.95 -19.89 -6.52
N ASP A 366 8.03 -19.22 -6.89
CA ASP A 366 8.27 -18.73 -8.25
C ASP A 366 8.34 -19.89 -9.26
N ARG A 367 9.05 -20.97 -8.92
CA ARG A 367 9.13 -22.18 -9.77
C ARG A 367 7.79 -22.89 -9.95
N ALA A 368 6.87 -22.78 -9.00
CA ALA A 368 5.51 -23.33 -9.09
C ALA A 368 4.52 -22.40 -9.84
N CYS A 369 4.90 -21.16 -10.17
CA CYS A 369 4.04 -20.24 -10.92
C CYS A 369 3.94 -20.61 -12.41
N ALA A 370 2.81 -20.29 -13.05
CA ALA A 370 2.56 -20.61 -14.45
C ALA A 370 3.54 -19.95 -15.46
N ARG A 371 4.19 -18.86 -15.05
CA ARG A 371 5.36 -18.26 -15.73
C ARG A 371 6.41 -17.91 -14.66
N PRO A 372 7.35 -18.81 -14.34
CA PRO A 372 8.42 -18.52 -13.40
C PRO A 372 9.25 -17.30 -13.85
N GLY A 373 9.68 -16.49 -12.89
CA GLY A 373 10.41 -15.26 -13.08
C GLY A 373 9.59 -14.07 -13.60
N PHE A 374 8.27 -14.19 -13.81
CA PHE A 374 7.47 -13.13 -14.45
C PHE A 374 7.21 -11.92 -13.54
N GLN A 375 6.72 -12.13 -12.32
CA GLN A 375 6.41 -11.06 -11.35
C GLN A 375 6.98 -11.34 -9.93
N PRO A 376 8.31 -11.47 -9.77
CA PRO A 376 8.93 -11.89 -8.51
C PRO A 376 8.62 -10.97 -7.32
N PHE A 377 8.39 -9.67 -7.56
CA PHE A 377 7.96 -8.74 -6.50
C PHE A 377 6.50 -8.97 -6.09
N GLU A 378 5.61 -9.36 -7.02
CA GLU A 378 4.22 -9.72 -6.68
C GLU A 378 4.15 -11.02 -5.88
N TYR A 379 5.04 -11.98 -6.11
CA TYR A 379 5.08 -13.24 -5.34
C TYR A 379 5.41 -13.02 -3.86
N MET A 380 6.15 -11.94 -3.54
CA MET A 380 6.47 -11.55 -2.16
C MET A 380 5.43 -10.64 -1.50
N THR A 381 4.55 -9.99 -2.28
CA THR A 381 3.70 -8.87 -1.81
C THR A 381 2.20 -9.02 -2.09
N GLY A 382 1.81 -9.79 -3.10
CA GLY A 382 0.44 -9.94 -3.59
C GLY A 382 -0.39 -10.97 -2.80
N GLY A 383 -1.67 -10.69 -2.64
CA GLY A 383 -2.60 -11.46 -1.81
C GLY A 383 -2.96 -12.83 -2.37
N ARG A 384 -2.69 -13.08 -3.66
CA ARG A 384 -2.70 -14.42 -4.23
C ARG A 384 -1.60 -15.32 -3.66
N TYR A 385 -0.48 -14.72 -3.22
CA TYR A 385 0.78 -15.40 -2.96
C TYR A 385 1.15 -15.45 -1.47
N ILE A 386 0.78 -14.44 -0.67
CA ILE A 386 1.11 -14.40 0.77
C ILE A 386 0.68 -15.67 1.54
N GLY A 387 -0.55 -16.16 1.34
CA GLY A 387 -1.03 -17.38 1.98
C GLY A 387 -0.24 -18.63 1.60
N GLU A 388 0.16 -18.75 0.32
CA GLU A 388 0.95 -19.87 -0.17
C GLU A 388 2.41 -19.80 0.30
N LEU A 389 3.01 -18.61 0.32
CA LEU A 389 4.33 -18.39 0.90
C LEU A 389 4.36 -18.78 2.40
N ILE A 390 3.33 -18.39 3.16
CA ILE A 390 3.16 -18.80 4.55
C ILE A 390 2.99 -20.32 4.68
N ARG A 391 2.23 -20.97 3.77
CA ARG A 391 2.09 -22.43 3.72
C ARG A 391 3.44 -23.12 3.52
N LEU A 392 4.24 -22.65 2.56
CA LEU A 392 5.58 -23.18 2.26
C LEU A 392 6.52 -23.07 3.47
N ILE A 393 6.60 -21.89 4.09
CA ILE A 393 7.47 -21.66 5.26
C ILE A 393 7.02 -22.53 6.46
N LEU A 394 5.72 -22.63 6.70
CA LEU A 394 5.17 -23.43 7.80
C LEU A 394 5.35 -24.94 7.57
N PHE A 395 5.12 -25.41 6.34
CA PHE A 395 5.34 -26.80 5.97
C PHE A 395 6.82 -27.19 6.15
N ASP A 396 7.74 -26.35 5.68
CA ASP A 396 9.18 -26.53 5.88
C ASP A 396 9.58 -26.49 7.36
N TYR A 397 9.03 -25.58 8.17
CA TYR A 397 9.30 -25.53 9.61
C TYR A 397 8.83 -26.81 10.32
N LEU A 398 7.57 -27.21 10.12
CA LEU A 398 6.96 -28.37 10.77
C LEU A 398 7.65 -29.69 10.37
N THR A 399 8.15 -29.80 9.14
CA THR A 399 8.83 -31.00 8.65
C THR A 399 10.32 -31.04 9.00
N SER A 400 11.05 -29.92 8.81
CA SER A 400 12.51 -29.88 9.01
C SER A 400 12.96 -29.61 10.45
N LYS A 401 12.20 -28.82 11.22
CA LYS A 401 12.49 -28.52 12.64
C LYS A 401 11.55 -29.27 13.57
N GLY A 402 10.27 -29.40 13.22
CA GLY A 402 9.28 -30.18 13.98
C GLY A 402 9.36 -31.70 13.77
N GLY A 403 10.12 -32.19 12.79
CA GLY A 403 10.28 -33.62 12.50
C GLY A 403 9.01 -34.32 12.00
N LEU A 404 7.96 -33.58 11.65
CA LEU A 404 6.66 -34.15 11.27
C LEU A 404 6.69 -34.70 9.84
N SER A 405 6.02 -35.83 9.62
CA SER A 405 5.84 -36.37 8.27
C SER A 405 4.75 -35.61 7.51
N LYS A 406 4.93 -35.42 6.19
CA LYS A 406 3.88 -34.91 5.29
C LYS A 406 2.52 -35.63 5.45
N ARG A 407 2.53 -36.90 5.87
CA ARG A 407 1.33 -37.75 6.04
C ARG A 407 0.49 -37.44 7.28
N VAL A 408 1.05 -36.73 8.27
CA VAL A 408 0.35 -36.38 9.52
C VAL A 408 -0.20 -34.95 9.53
N LEU A 409 0.14 -34.14 8.52
CA LEU A 409 -0.23 -32.73 8.44
C LEU A 409 -1.59 -32.53 7.73
N PRO A 410 -2.35 -31.48 8.09
CA PRO A 410 -3.60 -31.11 7.41
C PRO A 410 -3.43 -30.94 5.90
N ALA A 411 -4.45 -31.33 5.13
CA ALA A 411 -4.42 -31.27 3.67
C ALA A 411 -4.11 -29.86 3.14
N ASN A 412 -4.60 -28.80 3.80
CA ASN A 412 -4.34 -27.41 3.42
C ASN A 412 -2.88 -26.96 3.60
N LEU A 413 -2.08 -27.63 4.44
CA LEU A 413 -0.64 -27.39 4.52
C LEU A 413 0.13 -28.13 3.42
N VAL A 414 -0.47 -29.18 2.86
CA VAL A 414 0.12 -30.10 1.89
C VAL A 414 -0.18 -29.70 0.44
N GLN A 415 -1.38 -29.20 0.18
CA GLN A 415 -1.88 -28.82 -1.14
C GLN A 415 -1.54 -27.36 -1.45
N GLU A 416 -0.96 -27.13 -2.62
CA GLU A 416 -0.65 -25.79 -3.14
C GLU A 416 -1.91 -24.91 -3.20
N TYR A 417 -1.77 -23.66 -2.77
CA TYR A 417 -2.79 -22.61 -2.70
C TYR A 417 -4.03 -22.94 -1.85
N ALA A 418 -4.04 -24.06 -1.11
CA ALA A 418 -5.15 -24.43 -0.23
C ALA A 418 -5.22 -23.62 1.09
N LEU A 419 -4.20 -22.79 1.36
CA LEU A 419 -4.14 -21.88 2.50
C LEU A 419 -4.20 -20.43 2.00
N THR A 420 -5.37 -19.80 2.12
CA THR A 420 -5.61 -18.47 1.53
C THR A 420 -5.18 -17.32 2.45
N THR A 421 -4.75 -16.20 1.87
CA THR A 421 -4.43 -14.97 2.62
C THR A 421 -5.61 -14.46 3.47
N THR A 422 -6.85 -14.66 3.01
CA THR A 422 -8.07 -14.39 3.79
C THR A 422 -8.15 -15.26 5.03
N TYR A 423 -7.93 -16.58 4.90
CA TYR A 423 -7.92 -17.48 6.06
C TYR A 423 -6.86 -17.08 7.08
N ILE A 424 -5.64 -16.72 6.63
CA ILE A 424 -4.57 -16.21 7.50
C ILE A 424 -5.02 -14.92 8.21
N SER A 425 -5.53 -13.95 7.47
CA SER A 425 -6.01 -12.67 8.00
C SER A 425 -7.07 -12.87 9.09
N ASP A 426 -8.04 -13.75 8.84
CA ASP A 426 -9.23 -13.86 9.68
C ASP A 426 -9.05 -14.79 10.89
N ASN A 427 -8.28 -15.87 10.75
CA ASN A 427 -8.14 -16.88 11.80
C ASN A 427 -6.79 -16.81 12.52
N VAL A 428 -5.69 -16.53 11.81
CA VAL A 428 -4.33 -16.58 12.37
C VAL A 428 -3.89 -15.21 12.90
N ALA A 429 -4.01 -14.16 12.08
CA ALA A 429 -3.52 -12.82 12.42
C ALA A 429 -4.41 -12.10 13.46
N LYS A 430 -5.70 -12.45 13.55
CA LYS A 430 -6.66 -11.91 14.55
C LYS A 430 -6.70 -12.71 15.86
N ALA A 431 -5.95 -13.82 15.97
CA ALA A 431 -6.00 -14.67 17.15
C ALA A 431 -5.44 -13.99 18.40
N ARG A 432 -6.23 -14.03 19.49
CA ARG A 432 -5.91 -13.37 20.78
C ARG A 432 -4.73 -14.03 21.48
N SER A 433 -4.68 -15.35 21.48
CA SER A 433 -3.63 -16.16 22.10
C SER A 433 -3.29 -17.36 21.20
N ASP A 434 -2.10 -17.95 21.39
CA ASP A 434 -1.72 -19.16 20.66
C ASP A 434 -2.53 -20.39 21.10
N GLN A 435 -3.04 -20.39 22.35
CA GLN A 435 -3.92 -21.45 22.85
C GLN A 435 -5.31 -21.39 22.20
N ASP A 436 -5.86 -20.19 21.98
CA ASP A 436 -7.13 -20.04 21.27
C ASP A 436 -6.97 -20.32 19.77
N LEU A 437 -5.83 -19.91 19.20
CA LEU A 437 -5.46 -20.27 17.83
C LEU A 437 -5.38 -21.80 17.65
N ALA A 438 -4.74 -22.52 18.58
CA ALA A 438 -4.65 -23.98 18.53
C ALA A 438 -6.04 -24.65 18.51
N LYS A 439 -7.02 -24.15 19.27
CA LYS A 439 -8.42 -24.64 19.21
C LYS A 439 -9.03 -24.43 17.82
N VAL A 440 -8.99 -23.18 17.32
CA VAL A 440 -9.52 -22.83 16.00
C VAL A 440 -8.86 -23.62 14.88
N LEU A 441 -7.55 -23.87 14.96
CA LEU A 441 -6.80 -24.66 13.98
C LEU A 441 -7.18 -26.15 14.02
N ASN A 442 -7.42 -26.74 15.20
CA ASN A 442 -7.91 -28.12 15.30
C ASN A 442 -9.32 -28.30 14.71
N GLU A 443 -10.17 -27.26 14.77
CA GLU A 443 -11.52 -27.29 14.19
C GLU A 443 -11.52 -27.01 12.68
N SER A 444 -10.74 -26.03 12.21
CA SER A 444 -10.80 -25.53 10.83
C SER A 444 -9.69 -26.04 9.90
N LEU A 445 -8.58 -26.54 10.45
CA LEU A 445 -7.48 -27.20 9.74
C LEU A 445 -7.12 -28.52 10.44
N PRO A 446 -8.07 -29.47 10.58
CA PRO A 446 -7.83 -30.72 11.26
C PRO A 446 -6.76 -31.57 10.52
N PRO A 447 -6.03 -32.41 11.27
CA PRO A 447 -5.16 -33.42 10.70
C PRO A 447 -5.97 -34.49 9.95
N PRO A 448 -5.32 -35.34 9.12
CA PRO A 448 -5.96 -36.52 8.55
C PRO A 448 -6.46 -37.48 9.65
N GLU A 449 -7.54 -38.21 9.40
CA GLU A 449 -8.11 -39.19 10.33
C GLU A 449 -7.12 -40.29 10.75
N SER A 450 -6.12 -40.56 9.91
CA SER A 450 -5.01 -41.50 10.16
C SER A 450 -3.88 -40.94 11.02
N SER A 451 -4.06 -39.77 11.64
CA SER A 451 -3.03 -39.07 12.41
C SER A 451 -3.50 -38.69 13.81
N ASP A 452 -2.65 -38.96 14.80
CA ASP A 452 -2.82 -38.50 16.19
C ASP A 452 -2.22 -37.11 16.45
N TRP A 453 -1.50 -36.52 15.48
CA TRP A 453 -0.95 -35.17 15.62
C TRP A 453 -2.08 -34.14 15.72
N ARG A 454 -1.94 -33.13 16.57
CA ARG A 454 -2.93 -32.04 16.75
C ARG A 454 -2.20 -30.72 16.86
N TRP A 455 -2.89 -29.62 16.57
CA TRP A 455 -2.36 -28.29 16.83
C TRP A 455 -2.28 -28.06 18.34
N ASP A 456 -1.11 -27.62 18.78
CA ASP A 456 -0.84 -27.21 20.16
C ASP A 456 -0.45 -25.73 20.21
N THR A 457 -0.25 -25.19 21.41
CA THR A 457 0.13 -23.78 21.60
C THR A 457 1.44 -23.43 20.88
N ARG A 458 2.41 -24.35 20.78
CA ARG A 458 3.71 -24.10 20.14
C ARG A 458 3.59 -24.03 18.63
N THR A 459 2.97 -25.02 18.00
CA THR A 459 2.75 -25.07 16.54
C THR A 459 1.81 -23.98 16.05
N ALA A 460 0.77 -23.63 16.82
CA ALA A 460 -0.07 -22.47 16.56
C ALA A 460 0.73 -21.15 16.66
N GLY A 461 1.58 -21.02 17.69
CA GLY A 461 2.49 -19.88 17.85
C GLY A 461 3.51 -19.74 16.72
N ALA A 462 4.06 -20.85 16.25
CA ALA A 462 4.93 -20.86 15.08
C ALA A 462 4.20 -20.33 13.84
N PHE A 463 2.99 -20.81 13.58
CA PHE A 463 2.15 -20.35 12.48
C PHE A 463 1.87 -18.84 12.57
N ARG A 464 1.49 -18.33 13.76
CA ARG A 464 1.24 -16.90 13.98
C ARG A 464 2.51 -16.04 13.76
N ARG A 465 3.68 -16.50 14.23
CA ARG A 465 4.98 -15.82 14.02
C ARG A 465 5.41 -15.83 12.55
N ILE A 466 5.26 -16.95 11.85
CA ILE A 466 5.55 -17.08 10.41
C ILE A 466 4.68 -16.10 9.60
N ALA A 467 3.37 -16.08 9.86
CA ALA A 467 2.45 -15.16 9.20
C ALA A 467 2.84 -13.70 9.45
N ARG A 468 3.26 -13.36 10.68
CA ARG A 468 3.73 -12.02 11.03
C ARG A 468 5.06 -11.64 10.38
N ALA A 469 5.99 -12.59 10.21
CA ALA A 469 7.26 -12.37 9.51
C ALA A 469 7.03 -12.07 8.03
N VAL A 470 6.22 -12.88 7.34
CA VAL A 470 5.83 -12.63 5.93
C VAL A 470 5.09 -11.30 5.79
N GLN A 471 4.16 -10.99 6.69
CA GLN A 471 3.46 -9.71 6.72
C GLN A 471 4.44 -8.52 6.83
N ARG A 472 5.35 -8.56 7.81
CA ARG A 472 6.34 -7.48 8.03
C ARG A 472 7.23 -7.29 6.81
N ARG A 473 7.73 -8.39 6.24
CA ARG A 473 8.57 -8.37 5.05
C ARG A 473 7.83 -7.73 3.86
N SER A 474 6.61 -8.20 3.58
CA SER A 474 5.76 -7.67 2.50
C SER A 474 5.51 -6.15 2.65
N ALA A 475 5.14 -5.70 3.85
CA ALA A 475 4.92 -4.28 4.14
C ALA A 475 6.20 -3.44 3.97
N GLY A 476 7.36 -3.93 4.42
CA GLY A 476 8.65 -3.27 4.23
C GLY A 476 9.08 -3.18 2.76
N LEU A 477 8.84 -4.24 1.98
CA LEU A 477 9.12 -4.29 0.53
C LEU A 477 8.26 -3.28 -0.24
N ILE A 478 6.96 -3.19 0.06
CA ILE A 478 6.05 -2.20 -0.54
C ILE A 478 6.47 -0.79 -0.18
N ALA A 479 6.82 -0.53 1.09
CA ALA A 479 7.32 0.77 1.52
C ALA A 479 8.59 1.19 0.76
N ALA A 480 9.54 0.27 0.58
CA ALA A 480 10.76 0.54 -0.20
C ALA A 480 10.45 0.83 -1.68
N ALA A 481 9.50 0.14 -2.30
CA ALA A 481 9.05 0.41 -3.66
C ALA A 481 8.35 1.78 -3.79
N VAL A 482 7.47 2.14 -2.86
CA VAL A 482 6.82 3.47 -2.79
C VAL A 482 7.87 4.58 -2.70
N ILE A 483 8.81 4.47 -1.75
CA ILE A 483 9.88 5.45 -1.56
C ILE A 483 10.79 5.52 -2.79
N GLY A 484 11.16 4.38 -3.38
CA GLY A 484 11.96 4.32 -4.61
C GLY A 484 11.26 4.98 -5.80
N LEU A 485 9.94 4.81 -5.96
CA LEU A 485 9.17 5.42 -7.04
C LEU A 485 8.95 6.93 -6.86
N LEU A 486 8.72 7.39 -5.62
CA LEU A 486 8.72 8.84 -5.31
C LEU A 486 10.09 9.47 -5.60
N ALA A 487 11.19 8.81 -5.22
CA ALA A 487 12.54 9.28 -5.51
C ALA A 487 12.89 9.20 -7.02
N CYS A 488 12.32 8.24 -7.76
CA CYS A 488 12.47 8.16 -9.22
C CYS A 488 12.00 9.45 -9.88
N CYS A 489 10.81 9.91 -9.50
CA CYS A 489 10.13 11.12 -9.99
C CYS A 489 10.57 12.41 -9.30
N ARG A 490 11.63 12.35 -8.48
CA ARG A 490 12.22 13.49 -7.72
C ARG A 490 11.26 14.14 -6.72
N GLU A 491 10.26 13.39 -6.24
CA GLU A 491 9.30 13.90 -5.26
C GLU A 491 9.91 14.00 -3.88
N ILE A 492 10.80 13.07 -3.57
CA ILE A 492 11.69 13.08 -2.40
C ILE A 492 13.12 12.90 -2.88
N GLU A 493 14.09 13.32 -2.08
CA GLU A 493 15.49 12.97 -2.28
C GLU A 493 15.80 11.68 -1.50
N LEU A 494 16.84 10.94 -1.89
CA LEU A 494 17.43 9.85 -1.10
C LEU A 494 18.94 10.09 -1.08
N LYS A 495 19.57 9.93 0.08
CA LYS A 495 21.00 10.20 0.27
C LYS A 495 21.82 8.92 0.08
N GLU A 496 23.09 9.09 -0.24
CA GLU A 496 24.04 8.00 -0.10
C GLU A 496 24.27 7.69 1.38
N ASP A 497 24.23 6.40 1.75
CA ASP A 497 24.80 5.96 3.01
C ASP A 497 26.29 6.33 2.95
N SER A 498 26.73 7.26 3.80
CA SER A 498 28.14 7.64 3.87
C SER A 498 28.95 6.44 4.36
N ASN A 499 29.90 5.96 3.55
CA ASN A 499 30.84 4.89 3.89
C ASN A 499 31.90 5.37 4.91
N VAL A 500 31.45 5.90 6.05
CA VAL A 500 32.29 6.33 7.19
C VAL A 500 31.87 5.57 8.44
N ASN A 501 31.98 4.24 8.36
CA ASN A 501 32.22 3.38 9.52
C ASN A 501 33.72 3.05 9.56
N THR A 502 34.55 4.09 9.63
CA THR A 502 35.87 4.01 10.26
C THR A 502 35.74 4.75 11.58
N PRO A 503 36.12 4.15 12.72
CA PRO A 503 36.10 4.87 14.00
C PRO A 503 37.20 5.93 13.97
N GLU A 504 36.83 7.18 13.68
CA GLU A 504 37.75 8.30 13.88
C GLU A 504 38.06 8.40 15.38
N VAL A 505 39.35 8.25 15.67
CA VAL A 505 39.93 8.32 17.02
C VAL A 505 39.49 9.62 17.67
N ALA A 506 39.03 9.53 18.92
CA ALA A 506 38.54 10.66 19.69
C ALA A 506 39.54 11.84 19.64
N ALA A 507 39.10 12.97 19.08
CA ALA A 507 39.89 14.19 19.04
C ALA A 507 40.11 14.72 20.46
N SER A 508 41.34 14.56 20.97
CA SER A 508 41.76 15.07 22.27
C SER A 508 41.64 16.61 22.34
N PRO A 509 41.26 17.19 23.49
CA PRO A 509 41.14 18.64 23.62
C PRO A 509 42.52 19.30 23.57
N GLN A 510 42.81 20.07 22.51
CA GLN A 510 44.04 20.87 22.44
C GLN A 510 43.89 22.19 23.20
N SER A 511 44.96 22.56 23.88
CA SER A 511 45.06 23.66 24.84
C SER A 511 45.19 25.05 24.21
N ASN A 512 44.70 26.07 24.92
CA ASN A 512 44.93 27.48 24.60
C ASN A 512 46.41 27.89 24.70
N GLY A 513 46.82 28.80 23.81
CA GLY A 513 48.13 29.49 23.74
C GLY A 513 48.52 29.70 22.26
N ASP A 514 49.00 30.85 21.78
CA ASP A 514 49.26 32.16 22.40
C ASP A 514 49.02 33.28 21.37
N VAL A 515 48.90 34.53 21.83
CA VAL A 515 48.70 35.74 21.00
C VAL A 515 49.97 36.60 20.99
N PRO A 516 50.31 37.25 19.86
CA PRO A 516 50.57 38.70 19.93
C PRO A 516 50.06 39.53 18.74
N ILE A 517 49.04 40.35 19.02
CA ILE A 517 48.99 41.82 18.82
C ILE A 517 49.54 42.43 17.51
N THR A 518 48.66 43.12 16.76
CA THR A 518 48.85 44.54 16.34
C THR A 518 47.53 45.28 16.09
N SER A 519 47.27 46.34 16.88
CA SER A 519 46.71 47.68 16.53
C SER A 519 45.82 47.88 15.28
N SER A 520 44.75 48.71 15.26
CA SER A 520 44.35 49.81 16.20
C SER A 520 42.92 50.36 15.93
N THR A 521 42.37 51.09 16.93
CA THR A 521 41.34 52.18 16.84
C THR A 521 39.91 51.85 16.34
N ALA A 522 38.80 52.34 16.94
CA ALA A 522 38.62 53.07 18.21
C ALA A 522 37.15 53.12 18.71
N THR A 523 36.95 52.79 20.00
CA THR A 523 36.03 53.41 21.02
C THR A 523 34.49 53.48 20.89
N PRO A 524 33.74 53.58 22.03
CA PRO A 524 32.39 52.99 22.15
C PRO A 524 31.28 53.87 22.80
N SER A 525 30.06 53.32 22.91
CA SER A 525 28.97 53.74 23.82
C SER A 525 27.90 52.62 23.90
N SER A 526 27.25 52.27 25.02
CA SER A 526 27.36 52.71 26.43
C SER A 526 26.75 51.64 27.38
N ILE A 527 27.09 51.71 28.66
CA ILE A 527 26.86 50.69 29.72
C ILE A 527 25.44 50.73 30.33
N ALA A 528 24.85 49.56 30.66
CA ALA A 528 24.06 49.33 31.89
C ALA A 528 23.73 47.84 32.17
N THR A 529 24.21 47.34 33.31
CA THR A 529 23.76 46.12 34.04
C THR A 529 23.29 46.56 35.44
N PRO A 530 22.70 45.71 36.33
CA PRO A 530 22.16 44.36 36.16
C PRO A 530 20.69 44.21 36.63
N GLY A 531 20.08 43.03 36.43
CA GLY A 531 18.72 42.72 36.93
C GLY A 531 18.49 41.23 37.18
N ASN A 532 18.14 40.89 38.42
CA ASN A 532 18.02 39.54 39.01
C ASN A 532 17.44 38.42 38.13
N SER A 533 18.03 37.24 38.30
CA SER A 533 17.49 35.94 37.89
C SER A 533 16.15 35.61 38.56
N VAL A 534 15.14 35.30 37.76
CA VAL A 534 13.98 34.51 38.15
C VAL A 534 13.75 33.46 37.06
N HIS A 535 13.50 32.20 37.46
CA HIS A 535 13.30 31.10 36.52
C HIS A 535 12.11 31.35 35.59
N GLY A 536 12.39 31.53 34.29
CA GLY A 536 11.42 31.45 33.22
C GLY A 536 11.70 30.22 32.35
N HIS A 537 10.65 29.48 31.97
CA HIS A 537 10.79 28.35 31.04
C HIS A 537 11.47 28.80 29.74
N VAL A 538 12.53 28.10 29.34
CA VAL A 538 13.11 28.26 28.00
C VAL A 538 12.13 27.66 26.99
N VAL A 539 11.20 28.49 26.50
CA VAL A 539 10.47 28.18 25.27
C VAL A 539 11.52 28.11 24.15
N PRO A 540 11.59 27.01 23.38
CA PRO A 540 12.51 26.95 22.25
C PRO A 540 12.19 28.10 21.30
N VAL A 541 13.17 28.98 21.06
CA VAL A 541 13.04 30.00 20.02
C VAL A 541 12.91 29.24 18.71
N LEU A 542 11.71 29.27 18.13
CA LEU A 542 11.46 28.74 16.80
C LEU A 542 12.46 29.40 15.84
N GLN A 543 13.35 28.59 15.28
CA GLN A 543 14.22 29.05 14.19
C GLN A 543 13.34 29.62 13.08
N PRO A 544 13.78 30.69 12.39
CA PRO A 544 13.01 31.23 11.28
C PRO A 544 12.75 30.12 10.26
N LEU A 545 11.49 29.99 9.86
CA LEU A 545 11.04 29.00 8.89
C LEU A 545 11.92 29.06 7.63
N PRO A 546 12.38 27.91 7.09
CA PRO A 546 13.14 27.88 5.85
C PRO A 546 12.42 28.64 4.73
N ALA A 547 13.16 29.35 3.88
CA ALA A 547 12.56 30.26 2.88
C ALA A 547 11.67 29.57 1.84
N ASP A 548 11.77 28.24 1.72
CA ASP A 548 10.92 27.35 0.93
C ASP A 548 9.58 26.98 1.60
N TRP A 549 9.42 27.22 2.91
CA TRP A 549 8.19 26.93 3.67
C TRP A 549 7.16 28.08 3.60
N GLN A 550 6.78 28.51 2.40
CA GLN A 550 5.80 29.61 2.24
C GLN A 550 4.40 29.29 2.78
N PHE A 551 4.05 28.00 2.91
CA PHE A 551 2.74 27.56 3.38
C PHE A 551 2.77 26.50 4.51
N GLY A 552 3.94 25.94 4.84
CA GLY A 552 4.13 24.85 5.80
C GLY A 552 4.65 23.56 5.14
N PRO A 553 4.81 22.45 5.90
CA PRO A 553 5.31 21.18 5.37
C PRO A 553 4.33 20.54 4.37
N GLU A 554 4.83 20.00 3.27
CA GLU A 554 4.03 19.30 2.24
C GLU A 554 3.73 17.83 2.61
N GLU A 555 2.48 17.40 2.41
CA GLU A 555 2.05 16.01 2.51
C GLU A 555 1.89 15.40 1.13
N LEU A 556 2.78 14.47 0.78
CA LEU A 556 2.66 13.60 -0.38
C LEU A 556 1.74 12.43 -0.03
N VAL A 557 0.53 12.46 -0.58
CA VAL A 557 -0.46 11.39 -0.36
C VAL A 557 -0.27 10.27 -1.39
N VAL A 558 -0.11 9.06 -0.87
CA VAL A 558 -0.14 7.82 -1.65
C VAL A 558 -1.53 7.20 -1.48
N ALA A 559 -2.35 7.31 -2.53
CA ALA A 559 -3.68 6.71 -2.59
C ALA A 559 -3.56 5.19 -2.65
N TYR A 560 -4.22 4.45 -1.75
CA TYR A 560 -4.21 2.99 -1.78
C TYR A 560 -5.61 2.37 -1.86
N THR A 561 -5.68 1.20 -2.47
CA THR A 561 -6.80 0.25 -2.31
C THR A 561 -6.27 -1.19 -2.46
N GLY A 562 -7.10 -2.17 -2.11
CA GLY A 562 -6.77 -3.59 -2.21
C GLY A 562 -6.93 -4.33 -0.88
N GLY A 563 -7.40 -5.58 -0.99
CA GLY A 563 -7.83 -6.36 0.17
C GLY A 563 -6.75 -6.67 1.21
N ILE A 564 -5.45 -6.66 0.89
CA ILE A 564 -4.42 -6.80 1.92
C ILE A 564 -4.37 -5.52 2.75
N ILE A 565 -4.09 -4.39 2.12
CA ILE A 565 -3.83 -3.14 2.84
C ILE A 565 -5.09 -2.59 3.54
N GLN A 566 -6.28 -2.92 3.06
CA GLN A 566 -7.56 -2.54 3.68
C GLN A 566 -8.05 -3.50 4.78
N HIS A 567 -7.69 -4.79 4.76
CA HIS A 567 -8.34 -5.80 5.64
C HIS A 567 -7.38 -6.72 6.41
N TYR A 568 -6.14 -6.89 5.97
CA TYR A 568 -5.16 -7.69 6.71
C TYR A 568 -4.73 -6.92 7.98
N PRO A 569 -4.88 -7.47 9.19
CA PRO A 569 -4.70 -6.74 10.44
C PRO A 569 -3.36 -6.01 10.54
N GLN A 570 -3.39 -4.69 10.79
CA GLN A 570 -2.22 -3.82 10.94
C GLN A 570 -1.33 -3.65 9.69
N PHE A 571 -1.73 -4.14 8.51
CA PHE A 571 -0.85 -4.11 7.33
C PHE A 571 -0.53 -2.67 6.87
N LYS A 572 -1.55 -1.79 6.83
CA LYS A 572 -1.36 -0.37 6.49
C LYS A 572 -0.48 0.34 7.51
N GLU A 573 -0.64 0.04 8.79
CA GLU A 573 0.13 0.63 9.88
C GLU A 573 1.60 0.22 9.79
N MET A 574 1.89 -1.05 9.53
CA MET A 574 3.26 -1.53 9.31
C MET A 574 3.88 -0.91 8.06
N CYS A 575 3.13 -0.81 6.96
CA CYS A 575 3.62 -0.19 5.73
C CYS A 575 3.94 1.30 5.95
N GLN A 576 3.05 2.05 6.63
CA GLN A 576 3.29 3.44 7.00
C GLN A 576 4.54 3.59 7.90
N GLN A 577 4.69 2.75 8.93
CA GLN A 577 5.87 2.77 9.81
C GLN A 577 7.18 2.53 9.05
N HIS A 578 7.17 1.70 8.00
CA HIS A 578 8.34 1.53 7.14
C HIS A 578 8.58 2.76 6.24
N ILE A 579 7.53 3.36 5.66
CA ILE A 579 7.62 4.63 4.91
C ILE A 579 8.21 5.74 5.79
N ASP A 580 7.68 5.92 7.00
CA ASP A 580 8.12 6.94 7.96
C ASP A 580 9.61 6.80 8.29
N ARG A 581 10.07 5.59 8.61
CA ARG A 581 11.48 5.29 8.89
C ARG A 581 12.39 5.58 7.69
N LEU A 582 11.99 5.18 6.48
CA LEU A 582 12.77 5.42 5.27
C LEU A 582 12.90 6.91 4.92
N ILE A 583 11.85 7.70 5.16
CA ILE A 583 11.90 9.17 5.06
C ILE A 583 12.81 9.75 6.14
N MET A 584 12.61 9.39 7.41
CA MET A 584 13.42 9.87 8.55
C MET A 584 14.91 9.58 8.36
N ARG A 585 15.27 8.40 7.84
CA ARG A 585 16.66 8.01 7.57
C ARG A 585 17.35 8.90 6.53
N THR A 586 16.59 9.46 5.58
CA THR A 586 17.14 10.47 4.65
C THR A 586 17.40 11.82 5.33
N GLY A 587 16.73 12.08 6.45
CA GLY A 587 16.68 13.38 7.09
C GLY A 587 15.76 14.37 6.37
N PRO A 588 15.85 15.67 6.73
CA PRO A 588 14.90 16.70 6.29
C PRO A 588 14.78 16.79 4.76
N GLN A 589 13.54 16.71 4.27
CA GLN A 589 13.20 16.93 2.87
C GLN A 589 12.96 18.41 2.60
N ARG A 590 13.25 18.87 1.36
CA ARG A 590 12.86 20.23 0.90
C ARG A 590 11.37 20.44 1.08
N GLY A 591 10.95 21.63 1.51
CA GLY A 591 9.53 21.92 1.79
C GLY A 591 8.91 21.09 2.92
N GLY A 592 9.72 20.42 3.76
CA GLY A 592 9.22 19.62 4.89
C GLY A 592 8.42 18.38 4.49
N LYS A 593 8.63 17.86 3.27
CA LYS A 593 7.83 16.78 2.68
C LYS A 593 7.74 15.53 3.57
N SER A 594 6.51 15.08 3.80
CA SER A 594 6.14 13.84 4.49
C SER A 594 5.27 12.96 3.57
N VAL A 595 5.30 11.64 3.74
CA VAL A 595 4.60 10.68 2.86
C VAL A 595 3.53 9.90 3.62
N PHE A 596 2.28 9.96 3.16
CA PHE A 596 1.14 9.34 3.87
C PHE A 596 0.29 8.43 2.98
N LEU A 597 0.09 7.19 3.44
CA LEU A 597 -0.89 6.27 2.89
C LEU A 597 -2.32 6.71 3.26
N ARG A 598 -3.15 7.03 2.27
CA ARG A 598 -4.58 7.33 2.45
C ARG A 598 -5.46 6.42 1.59
N GLU A 599 -6.54 5.94 2.18
CA GLU A 599 -7.44 5.02 1.49
C GLU A 599 -8.25 5.73 0.40
N ALA A 600 -8.22 5.18 -0.81
CA ALA A 600 -9.16 5.49 -1.87
C ALA A 600 -10.29 4.46 -1.85
N SER A 601 -11.19 4.57 -0.86
CA SER A 601 -12.33 3.65 -0.75
C SER A 601 -13.14 3.66 -2.05
N ASP A 602 -13.26 2.47 -2.64
CA ASP A 602 -13.85 2.22 -3.97
C ASP A 602 -13.17 2.97 -5.12
N GLY A 603 -11.84 3.07 -5.04
CA GLY A 603 -10.93 3.67 -6.02
C GLY A 603 -11.23 3.28 -7.47
N GLY A 604 -11.35 1.99 -7.76
CA GLY A 604 -11.63 1.48 -9.12
C GLY A 604 -12.94 2.00 -9.71
N VAL A 605 -14.07 1.83 -9.02
CA VAL A 605 -15.39 2.24 -9.51
C VAL A 605 -15.53 3.76 -9.55
N ILE A 606 -15.11 4.47 -8.50
CA ILE A 606 -15.23 5.94 -8.46
C ILE A 606 -14.27 6.59 -9.46
N GLY A 607 -13.05 6.06 -9.60
CA GLY A 607 -12.04 6.56 -10.52
C GLY A 607 -12.46 6.43 -11.98
N ALA A 608 -13.10 5.32 -12.35
CA ALA A 608 -13.74 5.16 -13.66
C ALA A 608 -14.76 6.27 -13.95
N GLY A 609 -15.66 6.55 -13.01
CA GLY A 609 -16.64 7.63 -13.15
C GLY A 609 -16.00 9.02 -13.23
N VAL A 610 -14.97 9.28 -12.42
CA VAL A 610 -14.19 10.54 -12.45
C VAL A 610 -13.51 10.75 -13.80
N LEU A 611 -12.84 9.72 -14.34
CA LEU A 611 -12.13 9.81 -15.64
C LEU A 611 -13.11 9.98 -16.81
N ALA A 612 -14.29 9.34 -16.77
CA ALA A 612 -15.35 9.62 -17.74
C ALA A 612 -15.82 11.09 -17.66
N GLY A 613 -15.98 11.64 -16.44
CA GLY A 613 -16.30 13.06 -16.24
C GLY A 613 -15.23 14.02 -16.74
N MET A 614 -13.95 13.68 -16.60
CA MET A 614 -12.82 14.46 -17.14
C MET A 614 -12.76 14.47 -18.67
N VAL A 615 -13.38 13.52 -19.35
CA VAL A 615 -13.50 13.48 -20.82
C VAL A 615 -14.75 14.23 -21.29
N VAL A 616 -15.88 14.06 -20.61
CA VAL A 616 -17.16 14.70 -20.98
C VAL A 616 -17.23 16.18 -20.60
N GLY A 617 -16.47 16.61 -19.60
CA GLY A 617 -16.39 18.02 -19.16
C GLY A 617 -15.36 18.88 -19.91
N LYS A 618 -14.72 18.36 -20.95
CA LYS A 618 -13.80 19.08 -21.85
C LYS A 618 -14.50 19.49 -23.15
#